data_AF-A0A6P2CP17-F1
#
_entry.id   AF-A0A6P2CP17-F1
#
_cell.length_a   1.000
_cell.length_b   1.000
_cell.length_c   1.000
_cell.angle_alpha   90.00
_cell.angle_beta   90.00
_cell.angle_gamma   90.00
#
_symmetry.space_group_name_H-M   'P 1'
#
loop_
_entity.id
_entity.type
_entity.pdbx_description
1 polymer ?
#
loop_
_entity_poly.entity_id
_entity_poly.type
_entity_poly.pdbx_seq_one_letter_code
_entity_poly.pdbx_strand_id
1 'polypeptide(L)'
;MFANDNLYKKNARDNFWPAQVVFTLVEDVRDLDDVLEDLAEEIREFETEDEEDEDERIIGQVVRTEYGYSWPLRIPKRITGRLVAYTTTVDVQCKWLPARRLEEPYIYIRAYAGKDRQDRLARMIPYPDDDDDDGYE
;
A
#
# COMPACT_ATOMS: atom_id res chain seq x y z
N MET A 1 6.29 2.31 -1.49
CA MET A 1 5.66 1.32 -0.59
C MET A 1 6.74 0.51 0.15
N PHE A 2 6.42 -0.29 1.17
CA PHE A 2 7.38 -1.26 1.73
C PHE A 2 6.79 -2.66 1.81
N ALA A 3 7.60 -3.66 1.47
CA ALA A 3 7.13 -4.96 1.00
C ALA A 3 7.91 -6.11 1.62
N ASN A 4 7.25 -7.25 1.80
CA ASN A 4 7.92 -8.47 2.25
C ASN A 4 9.04 -8.89 1.26
N ASP A 5 10.21 -9.26 1.78
CA ASP A 5 11.39 -9.63 0.97
C ASP A 5 11.14 -10.74 -0.07
N ASN A 6 10.16 -11.61 0.16
CA ASN A 6 9.82 -12.67 -0.79
C ASN A 6 9.17 -12.14 -2.08
N LEU A 7 8.68 -10.91 -2.09
CA LEU A 7 8.17 -10.25 -3.28
C LEU A 7 9.27 -9.91 -4.29
N TYR A 8 10.50 -9.65 -3.85
CA TYR A 8 11.65 -9.39 -4.74
C TYR A 8 12.25 -10.66 -5.36
N LYS A 9 11.82 -11.85 -4.93
CA LYS A 9 12.25 -13.13 -5.48
C LYS A 9 11.34 -13.53 -6.64
N LYS A 10 11.88 -14.27 -7.62
CA LYS A 10 11.07 -14.84 -8.70
C LYS A 10 10.10 -15.89 -8.14
N ASN A 11 8.79 -15.61 -8.21
CA ASN A 11 7.77 -16.52 -7.70
C ASN A 11 7.17 -17.37 -8.83
N ALA A 12 7.27 -18.70 -8.70
CA ALA A 12 6.80 -19.64 -9.73
C ALA A 12 5.30 -20.03 -9.60
N ARG A 13 4.64 -19.69 -8.50
CA ARG A 13 3.25 -20.05 -8.16
C ARG A 13 2.40 -18.81 -7.87
N ASP A 14 1.09 -19.01 -7.73
CA ASP A 14 0.10 -18.04 -7.22
C ASP A 14 0.32 -17.77 -5.71
N ASN A 15 1.53 -17.38 -5.34
CA ASN A 15 1.86 -16.97 -3.99
C ASN A 15 1.32 -15.57 -3.74
N PHE A 16 0.96 -15.33 -2.48
CA PHE A 16 0.57 -14.02 -1.96
C PHE A 16 1.54 -13.66 -0.86
N TRP A 17 2.03 -12.43 -0.88
CA TRP A 17 2.84 -11.88 0.18
C TRP A 17 2.34 -10.49 0.54
N PRO A 18 2.39 -10.09 1.81
CA PRO A 18 1.89 -8.80 2.22
C PRO A 18 2.84 -7.67 1.78
N ALA A 19 2.25 -6.54 1.43
CA ALA A 19 2.96 -5.27 1.34
C ALA A 19 2.14 -4.17 2.01
N GLN A 20 2.82 -3.25 2.71
CA GLN A 20 2.21 -2.05 3.22
C GLN A 20 2.29 -0.97 2.13
N VAL A 21 1.12 -0.52 1.69
CA VAL A 21 1.00 0.51 0.64
C VAL A 21 0.57 1.84 1.24
N VAL A 22 1.03 2.92 0.63
CA VAL A 22 0.60 4.29 0.90
C VAL A 22 -0.09 4.80 -0.35
N PHE A 23 -1.24 5.44 -0.20
CA PHE A 23 -2.04 5.91 -1.33
C PHE A 23 -2.88 7.13 -0.95
N THR A 24 -3.38 7.85 -1.96
CA THR A 24 -4.35 8.93 -1.80
C THR A 24 -5.57 8.72 -2.69
N LEU A 25 -6.70 9.29 -2.30
CA LEU A 25 -7.91 9.38 -3.13
C LEU A 25 -8.08 10.79 -3.72
N VAL A 26 -7.12 11.69 -3.48
CA VAL A 26 -7.11 13.04 -4.04
C VAL A 26 -6.66 12.95 -5.50
N GLU A 27 -7.48 13.47 -6.41
CA GLU A 27 -7.14 13.58 -7.83
C GLU A 27 -6.19 14.76 -8.08
N ASP A 28 -5.45 14.73 -9.19
CA ASP A 28 -4.59 15.81 -9.68
C ASP A 28 -3.46 16.28 -8.74
N VAL A 29 -2.90 15.37 -7.94
CA VAL A 29 -1.66 15.61 -7.21
C VAL A 29 -0.50 15.64 -8.21
N ARG A 30 0.25 16.75 -8.25
CA ARG A 30 1.48 16.84 -9.06
C ARG A 30 2.57 15.98 -8.41
N ASP A 31 3.34 15.30 -9.25
CA ASP A 31 4.47 14.46 -8.82
C ASP A 31 4.02 13.43 -7.76
N LEU A 32 2.85 12.81 -8.00
CA LEU A 32 2.18 11.94 -7.05
C LEU A 32 3.08 10.78 -6.60
N ASP A 33 3.82 10.17 -7.52
CA ASP A 33 4.68 9.03 -7.22
C ASP A 33 5.78 9.42 -6.23
N ASP A 34 6.48 10.53 -6.48
CA ASP A 34 7.51 11.08 -5.58
C ASP A 34 6.91 11.40 -4.19
N VAL A 35 5.73 12.03 -4.15
CA VAL A 35 5.04 12.36 -2.89
C VAL A 35 4.67 11.10 -2.10
N LEU A 36 4.21 10.05 -2.77
CA LEU A 36 3.85 8.78 -2.12
C LEU A 36 5.08 7.98 -1.69
N GLU A 37 6.19 8.10 -2.42
CA GLU A 37 7.48 7.51 -2.05
C GLU A 37 8.01 8.14 -0.77
N ASP A 38 8.13 9.48 -0.73
CA ASP A 38 8.56 10.23 0.46
C ASP A 38 7.70 9.88 1.67
N LEU A 39 6.37 9.86 1.51
CA LEU A 39 5.46 9.47 2.60
C LEU A 39 5.65 8.02 3.05
N ALA A 40 5.96 7.10 2.14
CA ALA A 40 6.22 5.72 2.51
C ALA A 40 7.52 5.57 3.32
N GLU A 41 8.54 6.38 3.02
CA GLU A 41 9.78 6.45 3.81
C GLU A 41 9.52 7.06 5.19
N GLU A 42 8.84 8.21 5.28
CA GLU A 42 8.51 8.84 6.57
C GLU A 42 7.68 7.92 7.47
N ILE A 43 6.70 7.21 6.91
CA ILE A 43 5.87 6.27 7.67
C ILE A 43 6.68 5.09 8.18
N ARG A 44 7.68 4.63 7.44
CA ARG A 44 8.53 3.52 7.86
C ARG A 44 9.35 3.88 9.11
N GLU A 45 9.73 5.14 9.24
CA GLU A 45 10.47 5.68 10.38
C GLU A 45 9.55 6.21 11.50
N PHE A 46 8.23 6.09 11.34
CA PHE A 46 7.26 6.67 12.25
C PHE A 46 7.34 6.08 13.67
N GLU A 47 7.52 6.97 14.64
CA GLU A 47 7.36 6.68 16.06
C GLU A 47 6.11 7.40 16.60
N THR A 48 5.29 6.66 17.34
CA THR A 48 4.12 7.21 18.03
C THR A 48 4.60 8.21 19.09
N GLU A 49 4.19 9.47 18.97
CA GLU A 49 4.49 10.52 19.95
C GLU A 49 3.33 10.73 20.92
N ASP A 50 2.11 10.50 20.46
CA ASP A 50 0.88 10.60 21.25
C ASP A 50 0.18 9.24 21.32
N GLU A 51 0.29 8.57 22.47
CA GLU A 51 -0.36 7.28 22.71
C GLU A 51 -1.89 7.40 22.93
N GLU A 52 -2.41 8.62 23.13
CA GLU A 52 -3.84 8.87 23.30
C GLU A 52 -4.59 9.02 21.96
N ASP A 53 -3.88 9.30 20.86
CA ASP A 53 -4.44 9.30 19.50
C ASP A 53 -4.53 7.85 18.96
N GLU A 54 -5.77 7.37 18.77
CA GLU A 54 -6.04 6.01 18.32
C GLU A 54 -5.45 5.74 16.93
N ASP A 55 -5.48 6.70 16.01
CA ASP A 55 -4.95 6.54 14.65
C ASP A 55 -3.42 6.49 14.66
N GLU A 56 -2.74 7.33 15.46
CA GLU A 56 -1.27 7.28 15.61
C GLU A 56 -0.79 5.98 16.24
N ARG A 57 -1.50 5.50 17.26
CA ARG A 57 -1.17 4.25 17.93
C ARG A 57 -1.32 3.06 16.98
N ILE A 58 -2.39 3.04 16.18
CA ILE A 58 -2.61 1.96 15.21
C ILE A 58 -1.54 2.02 14.12
N ILE A 59 -1.21 3.18 13.57
CA ILE A 59 -0.17 3.30 12.53
C ILE A 59 1.20 2.90 13.07
N GLY A 60 1.57 3.36 14.26
CA GLY A 60 2.82 2.95 14.90
C GLY A 60 2.89 1.43 15.15
N GLN A 61 1.75 0.79 15.46
CA GLN A 61 1.67 -0.66 15.56
C GLN A 61 1.85 -1.34 14.19
N VAL A 62 1.16 -0.87 13.15
CA VAL A 62 1.20 -1.45 11.80
C VAL A 62 2.60 -1.37 11.18
N VAL A 63 3.28 -0.23 11.35
CA VAL A 63 4.66 -0.05 10.88
C VAL A 63 5.61 -1.00 11.59
N ARG A 64 5.45 -1.21 12.90
CA ARG A 64 6.31 -2.10 13.70
C ARG A 64 6.10 -3.58 13.42
N THR A 65 4.86 -4.00 13.17
CA THR A 65 4.54 -5.43 13.02
C THR A 65 4.55 -5.90 11.57
N GLU A 66 4.51 -4.98 10.60
CA GLU A 66 4.33 -5.28 9.17
C GLU A 66 3.10 -6.18 8.89
N TYR A 67 2.18 -6.26 9.85
CA TYR A 67 1.08 -7.20 9.90
C TYR A 67 -0.16 -6.53 10.47
N GLY A 68 -1.30 -6.74 9.79
CA GLY A 68 -2.58 -6.87 10.50
C GLY A 68 -3.61 -5.76 10.32
N TYR A 69 -3.42 -4.79 9.42
CA TYR A 69 -4.50 -3.84 9.08
C TYR A 69 -4.88 -3.89 7.60
N SER A 70 -5.88 -4.74 7.32
CA SER A 70 -6.52 -4.88 6.01
C SER A 70 -7.44 -3.72 5.63
N TRP A 71 -7.53 -2.68 6.47
CA TRP A 71 -8.42 -1.55 6.28
C TRP A 71 -7.57 -0.29 6.08
N PRO A 72 -7.89 0.54 5.08
CA PRO A 72 -7.33 1.89 4.95
C PRO A 72 -7.37 2.68 6.26
N LEU A 73 -6.19 3.01 6.75
CA LEU A 73 -5.95 3.91 7.88
C LEU A 73 -5.52 5.27 7.36
N ARG A 74 -6.08 6.34 7.92
CA ARG A 74 -5.70 7.70 7.51
C ARG A 74 -4.37 8.05 8.16
N ILE A 75 -3.41 8.50 7.35
CA ILE A 75 -2.11 8.94 7.85
C ILE A 75 -2.29 10.30 8.57
N PRO A 76 -1.66 10.52 9.74
CA PRO A 76 -1.81 11.74 10.51
C PRO A 76 -1.35 12.97 9.72
N LYS A 77 -2.03 14.10 9.96
CA LYS A 77 -1.73 15.37 9.28
C LYS A 77 -0.31 15.90 9.57
N ARG A 78 0.33 15.47 10.66
CA ARG A 78 1.71 15.87 10.94
C ARG A 78 2.71 15.31 9.92
N ILE A 79 2.40 14.16 9.34
CA ILE A 79 3.18 13.51 8.28
C ILE A 79 2.72 14.06 6.93
N THR A 80 1.42 14.00 6.65
CA THR A 80 0.90 14.32 5.31
C THR A 80 0.73 15.81 5.04
N GLY A 81 0.91 16.66 6.04
CA GLY A 81 0.58 18.08 5.99
C GLY A 81 -0.89 18.31 5.62
N ARG A 82 -1.13 18.74 4.38
CA ARG A 82 -2.47 19.01 3.84
C ARG A 82 -3.02 17.86 2.99
N LEU A 83 -2.17 16.93 2.54
CA LEU A 83 -2.59 15.81 1.73
C LEU A 83 -3.42 14.84 2.58
N VAL A 84 -4.49 14.31 2.02
CA VAL A 84 -5.23 13.20 2.63
C VAL A 84 -4.67 11.91 2.06
N ALA A 85 -3.81 11.25 2.81
CA ALA A 85 -3.23 9.97 2.44
C ALA A 85 -3.64 8.88 3.44
N TYR A 86 -3.56 7.64 2.96
CA TYR A 86 -3.93 6.44 3.70
C TYR A 86 -2.84 5.39 3.58
N THR A 87 -2.81 4.46 4.53
CA THR A 87 -1.96 3.28 4.48
C THR A 87 -2.73 2.02 4.84
N THR A 88 -2.37 0.89 4.24
CA THR A 88 -2.98 -0.42 4.52
C THR A 88 -2.10 -1.55 4.02
N THR A 89 -2.26 -2.74 4.62
CA THR A 89 -1.63 -3.96 4.12
C THR A 89 -2.47 -4.56 3.00
N VAL A 90 -1.83 -4.85 1.87
CA VAL A 90 -2.45 -5.52 0.72
C VAL A 90 -1.75 -6.85 0.47
N ASP A 91 -2.53 -7.90 0.21
CA ASP A 91 -2.01 -9.16 -0.30
C ASP A 91 -1.62 -9.00 -1.78
N VAL A 92 -0.31 -8.97 -2.04
CA VAL A 92 0.24 -8.84 -3.39
C VAL A 92 0.17 -10.19 -4.08
N GLN A 93 -0.60 -10.29 -5.16
CA GLN A 93 -0.67 -11.50 -5.98
C GLN A 93 0.54 -11.53 -6.92
N CYS A 94 1.50 -12.44 -6.67
CA CYS A 94 2.74 -12.47 -7.45
C CYS A 94 2.51 -12.67 -8.95
N LYS A 95 1.39 -13.30 -9.34
CA LYS A 95 1.01 -13.49 -10.75
C LYS A 95 0.67 -12.20 -11.50
N TRP A 96 0.34 -11.13 -10.78
CA TRP A 96 0.01 -9.81 -11.33
C TRP A 96 1.21 -8.85 -11.32
N LEU A 97 2.35 -9.29 -10.79
CA LEU A 97 3.57 -8.50 -10.86
C LEU A 97 4.28 -8.79 -12.20
N PRO A 98 4.84 -7.75 -12.84
CA PRO A 98 5.78 -7.94 -13.95
C PRO A 98 6.87 -8.95 -13.59
N ALA A 99 7.18 -9.87 -14.50
CA ALA A 99 8.16 -10.95 -14.28
C ALA A 99 7.93 -11.84 -13.03
N ARG A 100 6.74 -11.77 -12.41
CA ARG A 100 6.37 -12.44 -11.15
C ARG A 100 7.28 -12.11 -9.97
N ARG A 101 7.75 -10.85 -9.91
CA ARG A 101 8.49 -10.28 -8.79
C ARG A 101 8.26 -8.78 -8.72
N LEU A 102 8.43 -8.20 -7.55
CA LEU A 102 8.36 -6.76 -7.36
C LEU A 102 9.67 -6.15 -7.86
N GLU A 103 9.59 -5.37 -8.94
CA GLU A 103 10.73 -4.65 -9.51
C GLU A 103 10.71 -3.16 -9.14
N GLU A 104 9.50 -2.62 -8.99
CA GLU A 104 9.25 -1.21 -8.70
C GLU A 104 8.75 -1.02 -7.25
N PRO A 105 8.94 0.17 -6.64
CA PRO A 105 8.50 0.46 -5.27
C PRO A 105 6.99 0.77 -5.17
N TYR A 106 6.20 0.43 -6.19
CA TYR A 106 4.76 0.65 -6.27
C TYR A 106 4.02 -0.57 -6.82
N ILE A 107 2.70 -0.62 -6.58
CA ILE A 107 1.76 -1.59 -7.17
C ILE A 107 0.46 -0.88 -7.49
N TYR A 108 -0.31 -1.43 -8.43
CA TYR A 108 -1.65 -0.94 -8.71
C TYR A 108 -2.65 -1.50 -7.71
N ILE A 109 -3.45 -0.60 -7.14
CA ILE A 109 -4.52 -0.96 -6.20
C ILE A 109 -5.84 -0.29 -6.59
N ARG A 110 -6.94 -0.94 -6.21
CA ARG A 110 -8.23 -0.27 -6.08
C ARG A 110 -8.51 -0.04 -4.61
N ALA A 111 -8.70 1.22 -4.25
CA ALA A 111 -8.97 1.62 -2.87
C ALA A 111 -10.28 2.39 -2.72
N TYR A 112 -10.92 2.22 -1.58
CA TYR A 112 -12.08 2.96 -1.13
C TYR A 112 -11.96 3.22 0.37
N ALA A 113 -12.09 4.48 0.78
CA ALA A 113 -11.99 4.91 2.18
C ALA A 113 -13.32 5.50 2.64
N GLY A 114 -14.35 4.65 2.71
CA GLY A 114 -15.67 5.03 3.20
C GLY A 114 -15.69 5.45 4.67
N LYS A 115 -16.81 6.05 5.07
CA LYS A 115 -17.02 6.55 6.44
C LYS A 115 -17.10 5.38 7.43
N ASP A 116 -17.86 4.35 7.08
CA ASP A 116 -18.04 3.15 7.90
C ASP A 116 -16.95 2.14 7.60
N ARG A 117 -16.61 1.32 8.61
CA ARG A 117 -15.56 0.31 8.52
C ARG A 117 -15.79 -0.58 7.29
N GLN A 118 -16.98 -1.16 7.17
CA GLN A 118 -17.42 -2.07 6.09
C GLN A 118 -17.27 -1.50 4.66
N ASP A 119 -17.18 -0.18 4.56
CA ASP A 119 -17.00 0.56 3.32
C ASP A 119 -15.53 0.91 3.06
N ARG A 120 -14.58 0.29 3.77
CA ARG A 120 -13.14 0.49 3.52
C ARG A 120 -12.54 -0.77 2.92
N LEU A 121 -11.91 -0.62 1.77
CA LEU A 121 -11.29 -1.71 1.04
C LEU A 121 -10.07 -1.18 0.31
N ALA A 122 -8.96 -1.92 0.36
CA ALA A 122 -7.87 -1.78 -0.57
C ALA A 122 -7.46 -3.16 -1.05
N ARG A 123 -7.32 -3.33 -2.36
CA ARG A 123 -6.85 -4.58 -2.95
C ARG A 123 -5.99 -4.30 -4.17
N MET A 124 -4.99 -5.14 -4.38
CA MET A 124 -4.21 -5.12 -5.61
C MET A 124 -5.15 -5.35 -6.81
N ILE A 125 -4.79 -4.76 -7.94
CA ILE A 125 -5.38 -5.03 -9.25
C ILE A 125 -4.24 -5.39 -10.23
N PRO A 126 -4.56 -6.01 -11.38
CA PRO A 126 -3.56 -6.23 -12.44
C PRO A 126 -2.89 -4.93 -12.88
N TYR A 127 -1.64 -5.02 -13.35
CA TYR A 127 -0.93 -3.89 -13.93
C TYR A 127 -1.59 -3.50 -15.26
N PRO A 128 -1.71 -2.20 -15.57
CA PRO A 128 -2.46 -1.70 -16.74
C PRO A 128 -1.84 -2.02 -18.11
N ASP A 129 -0.68 -2.67 -18.15
CA ASP A 129 0.00 -3.09 -19.39
C ASP A 129 0.06 -4.63 -19.57
N ASP A 130 -0.57 -5.41 -18.68
CA ASP A 130 -0.68 -6.88 -18.80
C ASP A 130 -1.96 -7.33 -19.54
N ASP A 131 -2.64 -6.42 -20.26
CA ASP A 131 -3.76 -6.74 -21.16
C ASP A 131 -3.29 -7.31 -22.53
N ASP A 132 -2.05 -7.81 -22.63
CA ASP A 132 -1.57 -8.53 -23.81
C ASP A 132 -1.19 -9.98 -23.49
N ASP A 133 -2.00 -10.87 -24.09
CA ASP A 133 -1.74 -12.27 -24.45
C ASP A 133 -2.41 -13.35 -23.58
N ASP A 134 -3.75 -13.38 -23.63
CA ASP A 134 -4.53 -14.63 -23.64
C ASP A 134 -4.24 -15.43 -24.93
N GLY A 135 -2.96 -15.79 -25.14
CA GLY A 135 -2.51 -16.69 -26.20
C GLY A 135 -2.85 -18.14 -25.84
N TYR A 136 -4.13 -18.49 -25.98
CA TYR A 136 -4.51 -19.89 -26.14
C TYR A 136 -4.00 -20.38 -27.51
N GLU A 137 -2.87 -21.08 -27.53
CA GLU A 137 -2.58 -22.12 -28.54
C GLU A 137 -2.82 -23.52 -27.96
#